data_AF-A0A972SYY0-F1
#
_entry.id   AF-A0A972SYY0-F1
#
_cell.length_a   1.000
_cell.length_b   1.000
_cell.length_c   1.000
_cell.angle_alpha   90.00
_cell.angle_beta   90.00
_cell.angle_gamma   90.00
#
_symmetry.space_group_name_H-M   'P 1'
#
loop_
_entity.id
_entity.type
_entity.pdbx_description
1 polymer ?
#
loop_
_entity_poly.entity_id
_entity_poly.type
_entity_poly.pdbx_seq_one_letter_code
_entity_poly.pdbx_strand_id
1 'polypeptide(L)'
;MNRTTADEKKKKPTGTLLWLVIAVYTFLLPNARLAYDAIVNVYGQNAAGRVPIITVCILGLIYALAVYRVHKSLRNLIFLIPCGVIAYLIMHLEKNPNKHIHIPEYVLMAWLLFAALSKGYASRDLYLLIFLCTAALGVVDELEQGIHPARFYGWSDMIVNSASGLIGIFTLMGIKQTQKADWQWAKMLKKSIAPTGLVVAGLAGAVIMCVSLFRVQAQGVFWGVYPQWLFYWNMLYLLLAAMLIISGRYEIQVHNRQQVLQNESAFSYEANIIRLWILPLSVIMAYMYVLVIYTAVSGVPFR
;
A
#
# COMPACT_ATOMS: atom_id res chain seq x y z
N MET A 1 1.88 47.49 22.45
CA MET A 1 2.34 46.27 23.14
C MET A 1 1.97 45.08 22.26
N ASN A 2 2.93 44.61 21.46
CA ASN A 2 2.71 43.64 20.38
C ASN A 2 2.49 42.22 20.93
N ARG A 3 1.31 41.63 20.69
CA ARG A 3 1.09 40.19 20.78
C ARG A 3 1.31 39.58 19.39
N THR A 4 2.56 39.33 19.06
CA THR A 4 2.95 38.39 18.01
C THR A 4 3.77 37.29 18.66
N THR A 5 3.68 36.09 18.10
CA THR A 5 4.43 34.85 18.43
C THR A 5 3.82 33.94 19.50
N ALA A 6 2.89 33.08 19.08
CA ALA A 6 2.91 31.64 19.40
C ALA A 6 1.84 30.91 18.57
N ASP A 7 1.82 31.16 17.26
CA ASP A 7 1.18 30.21 16.34
C ASP A 7 2.31 29.27 15.90
N GLU A 8 2.59 28.28 16.74
CA GLU A 8 3.38 27.13 16.33
C GLU A 8 2.67 26.53 15.12
N LYS A 9 3.09 26.92 13.92
CA LYS A 9 2.76 26.21 12.68
C LYS A 9 3.19 24.77 12.91
N LYS A 10 2.27 23.91 13.35
CA LYS A 10 2.45 22.46 13.44
C LYS A 10 3.05 22.04 12.11
N LYS A 11 4.36 21.75 12.11
CA LYS A 11 5.08 21.34 10.89
C LYS A 11 4.37 20.08 10.42
N LYS A 12 3.61 20.20 9.32
CA LYS A 12 2.97 19.04 8.70
C LYS A 12 4.08 18.02 8.45
N PRO A 13 3.87 16.72 8.76
CA PRO A 13 4.89 15.71 8.55
C PRO A 13 5.39 15.82 7.11
N THR A 14 6.69 15.71 6.89
CA THR A 14 7.28 15.74 5.54
C THR A 14 6.79 14.52 4.75
N GLY A 15 6.80 14.58 3.40
CA GLY A 15 6.42 13.44 2.56
C GLY A 15 7.21 12.18 2.92
N THR A 16 8.51 12.33 3.18
CA THR A 16 9.43 11.26 3.59
C THR A 16 9.02 10.58 4.89
N LEU A 17 8.56 11.34 5.90
CA LEU A 17 8.14 10.76 7.17
C LEU A 17 6.92 9.85 7.00
N LEU A 18 5.96 10.23 6.14
CA LEU A 18 4.79 9.37 5.87
C LEU A 18 5.19 8.09 5.15
N TRP A 19 6.12 8.14 4.20
CA TRP A 19 6.65 6.93 3.56
C TRP A 19 7.41 6.03 4.53
N LEU A 20 8.15 6.60 5.48
CA LEU A 20 8.78 5.83 6.54
C LEU A 20 7.73 5.16 7.44
N VAL A 21 6.67 5.87 7.82
CA VAL A 21 5.55 5.31 8.58
C VAL A 21 4.90 4.16 7.82
N ILE A 22 4.64 4.33 6.51
CA ILE A 22 4.09 3.25 5.67
C ILE A 22 5.02 2.03 5.65
N ALA A 23 6.32 2.23 5.45
CA ALA A 23 7.29 1.13 5.41
C ALA A 23 7.38 0.38 6.74
N VAL A 24 7.46 1.11 7.86
CA VAL A 24 7.47 0.51 9.20
C VAL A 24 6.15 -0.18 9.49
N TYR A 25 5.03 0.43 9.10
CA TYR A 25 3.70 -0.16 9.29
C TYR A 25 3.57 -1.48 8.52
N THR A 26 3.95 -1.52 7.24
CA THR A 26 3.97 -2.75 6.43
C THR A 26 4.80 -3.85 7.09
N PHE A 27 6.05 -3.55 7.46
CA PHE A 27 6.96 -4.52 8.10
C PHE A 27 6.43 -5.10 9.43
N LEU A 28 5.55 -4.37 10.11
CA LEU A 28 4.97 -4.78 11.38
C LEU A 28 3.66 -5.55 11.24
N LEU A 29 3.02 -5.58 10.06
CA LEU A 29 1.72 -6.24 9.85
C LEU A 29 1.73 -7.73 10.22
N PRO A 30 2.73 -8.55 9.81
CA PRO A 30 2.74 -9.98 10.19
C PRO A 30 2.71 -10.21 11.70
N ASN A 31 3.32 -9.28 12.46
CA ASN A 31 3.44 -9.32 13.92
C ASN A 31 2.11 -9.01 14.66
N ALA A 32 1.05 -8.58 13.96
CA ALA A 32 -0.29 -8.45 14.53
C ALA A 32 -0.79 -9.77 15.16
N ARG A 33 -0.20 -10.91 14.75
CA ARG A 33 -0.44 -12.23 15.35
C ARG A 33 -0.19 -12.25 16.85
N LEU A 34 0.88 -11.57 17.29
CA LEU A 34 1.28 -11.56 18.69
C LEU A 34 0.20 -10.92 19.57
N ALA A 35 -0.41 -9.84 19.07
CA ALA A 35 -1.53 -9.21 19.75
C ALA A 35 -2.77 -10.14 19.79
N TYR A 36 -3.07 -10.82 18.68
CA TYR A 36 -4.16 -11.80 18.66
C TYR A 36 -3.93 -12.95 19.65
N ASP A 37 -2.75 -13.55 19.65
CA ASP A 37 -2.42 -14.67 20.54
C ASP A 37 -2.45 -14.23 22.01
N ALA A 38 -2.01 -13.00 22.32
CA ALA A 38 -2.15 -12.43 23.67
C ALA A 38 -3.62 -12.30 24.10
N ILE A 39 -4.51 -11.85 23.21
CA ILE A 39 -5.96 -11.75 23.50
C ILE A 39 -6.56 -13.15 23.68
N VAL A 40 -6.19 -14.11 22.84
CA VAL A 40 -6.64 -15.51 22.96
C VAL A 40 -6.22 -16.09 24.31
N ASN A 41 -4.98 -15.87 24.73
CA ASN A 41 -4.45 -16.44 25.98
C ASN A 41 -5.18 -15.90 27.22
N VAL A 42 -5.68 -14.66 27.18
CA VAL A 42 -6.36 -14.03 28.32
C VAL A 42 -7.88 -14.22 28.27
N TYR A 43 -8.50 -14.09 27.10
CA TYR A 43 -9.96 -13.99 26.94
C TYR A 43 -10.58 -15.16 26.15
N GLY A 44 -9.76 -16.06 25.59
CA GLY A 44 -10.20 -17.21 24.79
C GLY A 44 -10.50 -16.88 23.33
N GLN A 45 -10.59 -17.92 22.51
CA GLN A 45 -10.76 -17.82 21.05
C GLN A 45 -12.06 -17.11 20.64
N ASN A 46 -13.17 -17.38 21.35
CA ASN A 46 -14.46 -16.77 21.05
C ASN A 46 -14.45 -15.25 21.22
N ALA A 47 -13.75 -14.74 22.22
CA ALA A 47 -13.61 -13.30 22.43
C ALA A 47 -12.67 -12.69 21.39
N ALA A 48 -11.51 -13.30 21.18
CA ALA A 48 -10.52 -12.85 20.19
C ALA A 48 -11.11 -12.77 18.77
N GLY A 49 -11.90 -13.78 18.36
CA GLY A 49 -12.55 -13.79 17.05
C GLY A 49 -13.58 -12.68 16.82
N ARG A 50 -14.10 -12.04 17.87
CA ARG A 50 -15.02 -10.90 17.75
C ARG A 50 -14.30 -9.56 17.59
N VAL A 51 -13.02 -9.49 17.95
CA VAL A 51 -12.24 -8.23 17.95
C VAL A 51 -12.24 -7.55 16.58
N PRO A 52 -12.00 -8.26 15.45
CA PRO A 52 -11.98 -7.60 14.13
C PRO A 52 -13.34 -7.00 13.76
N ILE A 53 -14.44 -7.72 13.99
CA ILE A 53 -15.79 -7.23 13.68
C ILE A 53 -16.12 -6.00 14.54
N ILE A 54 -15.83 -6.06 15.85
CA ILE A 54 -16.02 -4.91 16.75
C ILE A 54 -15.22 -3.70 16.26
N THR A 55 -13.98 -3.93 15.84
CA THR A 55 -13.10 -2.88 15.29
C THR A 55 -13.71 -2.25 14.03
N VAL A 56 -14.18 -3.07 13.09
CA VAL A 56 -14.86 -2.60 11.87
C VAL A 56 -16.11 -1.79 12.21
N CYS A 57 -16.95 -2.25 13.14
CA CYS A 57 -18.15 -1.53 13.55
C CYS A 57 -17.82 -0.18 14.22
N ILE A 58 -16.82 -0.14 15.11
CA ILE A 58 -16.38 1.09 15.78
C ILE A 58 -15.82 2.08 14.76
N LEU A 59 -14.94 1.64 13.85
CA LEU A 59 -14.39 2.50 12.80
C LEU A 59 -15.47 2.99 11.83
N GLY A 60 -16.45 2.15 11.49
CA GLY A 60 -17.61 2.53 10.69
C GLY A 60 -18.45 3.64 11.36
N LEU A 61 -18.66 3.54 12.68
CA LEU A 61 -19.34 4.58 13.46
C LEU A 61 -18.51 5.88 13.51
N ILE A 62 -17.21 5.78 13.80
CA ILE A 62 -16.29 6.94 13.80
C ILE A 62 -16.32 7.63 12.45
N TYR A 63 -16.25 6.84 11.36
CA TYR A 63 -16.36 7.35 10.00
C TYR A 63 -17.68 8.07 9.75
N ALA A 64 -18.81 7.47 10.14
CA ALA A 64 -20.12 8.08 9.96
C ALA A 64 -20.23 9.43 10.69
N LEU A 65 -19.73 9.49 11.92
CA LEU A 65 -19.63 10.73 12.70
C LEU A 65 -18.71 11.75 12.04
N ALA A 66 -17.57 11.32 11.49
CA ALA A 66 -16.63 12.19 10.79
C ALA A 66 -17.24 12.79 9.51
N VAL A 67 -17.90 11.98 8.68
CA VAL A 67 -18.64 12.43 7.49
C VAL A 67 -19.71 13.46 7.87
N TYR A 68 -20.52 13.16 8.87
CA TYR A 68 -21.54 14.09 9.34
C TYR A 68 -20.92 15.39 9.89
N ARG A 69 -19.81 15.32 10.63
CA ARG A 69 -19.09 16.50 11.13
C ARG A 69 -18.56 17.38 9.99
N VAL A 70 -17.99 16.78 8.94
CA VAL A 70 -17.37 17.49 7.81
C VAL A 70 -18.42 18.09 6.87
N HIS A 71 -19.46 17.35 6.54
CA HIS A 71 -20.43 17.75 5.51
C HIS A 71 -21.77 18.25 6.07
N LYS A 72 -22.03 18.06 7.36
CA LYS A 72 -23.34 18.35 8.01
C LYS A 72 -24.53 17.70 7.29
N SER A 73 -24.27 16.58 6.62
CA SER A 73 -25.23 15.83 5.81
C SER A 73 -24.91 14.35 5.86
N LEU A 74 -25.95 13.52 5.78
CA LEU A 74 -25.83 12.06 5.72
C LEU A 74 -25.63 11.54 4.29
N ARG A 75 -25.71 12.40 3.26
CA ARG A 75 -25.64 11.98 1.84
C ARG A 75 -24.37 11.17 1.54
N ASN A 76 -23.23 11.60 2.08
CA ASN A 76 -21.95 10.93 1.85
C ASN A 76 -21.80 9.61 2.64
N LEU A 77 -22.74 9.26 3.51
CA LEU A 77 -22.80 7.92 4.11
C LEU A 77 -23.19 6.85 3.09
N ILE A 78 -23.64 7.22 1.88
CA ILE A 78 -23.89 6.25 0.80
C ILE A 78 -22.63 5.42 0.49
N PHE A 79 -21.44 5.96 0.72
CA PHE A 79 -20.18 5.22 0.56
C PHE A 79 -19.99 4.10 1.58
N LEU A 80 -20.78 4.04 2.66
CA LEU A 80 -20.80 2.88 3.57
C LEU A 80 -21.46 1.64 2.94
N ILE A 81 -22.32 1.81 1.94
CA ILE A 81 -22.97 0.68 1.26
C ILE A 81 -21.94 -0.23 0.58
N PRO A 82 -21.09 0.26 -0.35
CA PRO A 82 -20.06 -0.60 -0.94
C PRO A 82 -19.05 -1.10 0.11
N CYS A 83 -18.75 -0.32 1.16
CA CYS A 83 -17.91 -0.79 2.27
C CYS A 83 -18.49 -2.01 2.98
N GLY A 84 -19.79 -1.97 3.32
CA GLY A 84 -20.49 -3.07 3.98
C GLY A 84 -20.58 -4.30 3.09
N VAL A 85 -20.85 -4.12 1.79
CA VAL A 85 -20.86 -5.22 0.81
C VAL A 85 -19.48 -5.89 0.72
N ILE A 86 -18.40 -5.12 0.58
CA ILE A 86 -17.06 -5.68 0.50
C ILE A 86 -16.67 -6.39 1.81
N ALA A 87 -16.94 -5.78 2.96
CA ALA A 87 -16.67 -6.40 4.26
C ALA A 87 -17.44 -7.72 4.42
N TYR A 88 -18.72 -7.76 4.03
CA TYR A 88 -19.51 -8.99 4.02
C TYR A 88 -18.91 -10.07 3.12
N LEU A 89 -18.50 -9.71 1.89
CA LEU A 89 -17.87 -10.65 0.95
C LEU A 89 -16.54 -11.19 1.50
N ILE A 90 -15.72 -10.34 2.13
CA ILE A 90 -14.48 -10.76 2.81
C ILE A 90 -14.79 -11.76 3.92
N MET A 91 -15.77 -11.47 4.78
CA MET A 91 -16.14 -12.35 5.89
C MET A 91 -16.74 -13.68 5.45
N HIS A 92 -17.32 -13.73 4.25
CA HIS A 92 -17.82 -14.97 3.66
C HIS A 92 -16.71 -15.79 2.99
N LEU A 93 -15.74 -15.12 2.35
CA LEU A 93 -14.59 -15.74 1.72
C LEU A 93 -13.62 -16.34 2.75
N GLU A 94 -13.27 -15.56 3.77
CA GLU A 94 -12.31 -15.95 4.80
C GLU A 94 -13.06 -16.35 6.08
N LYS A 95 -13.03 -17.64 6.42
CA LYS A 95 -13.78 -18.17 7.57
C LYS A 95 -13.08 -17.95 8.90
N ASN A 96 -11.76 -17.74 8.90
CA ASN A 96 -11.01 -17.49 10.11
C ASN A 96 -11.23 -16.05 10.59
N PRO A 97 -11.92 -15.83 11.73
CA PRO A 97 -12.27 -14.48 12.17
C PRO A 97 -11.05 -13.61 12.45
N ASN A 98 -9.92 -14.20 12.87
CA ASN A 98 -8.67 -13.47 13.08
C ASN A 98 -8.23 -12.72 11.81
N LYS A 99 -8.39 -13.34 10.65
CA LYS A 99 -7.97 -12.75 9.38
C LYS A 99 -8.88 -11.62 8.92
N HIS A 100 -10.00 -11.36 9.58
CA HIS A 100 -10.79 -10.15 9.32
C HIS A 100 -10.09 -8.88 9.84
N ILE A 101 -9.02 -9.01 10.63
CA ILE A 101 -8.22 -7.86 11.10
C ILE A 101 -7.54 -7.11 9.95
N HIS A 102 -7.31 -7.77 8.81
CA HIS A 102 -6.80 -7.14 7.61
C HIS A 102 -7.74 -6.04 7.08
N ILE A 103 -9.05 -6.11 7.38
CA ILE A 103 -10.01 -5.07 6.97
C ILE A 103 -9.60 -3.70 7.52
N PRO A 104 -9.58 -3.47 8.85
CA PRO A 104 -9.15 -2.19 9.39
C PRO A 104 -7.69 -1.85 9.08
N GLU A 105 -6.79 -2.84 8.99
CA GLU A 105 -5.37 -2.61 8.71
C GLU A 105 -5.14 -1.99 7.32
N TYR A 106 -5.83 -2.49 6.30
CA TYR A 106 -5.68 -2.02 4.93
C TYR A 106 -6.55 -0.81 4.59
N VAL A 107 -7.66 -0.60 5.33
CA VAL A 107 -8.33 0.70 5.35
C VAL A 107 -7.37 1.78 5.84
N LEU A 108 -6.65 1.54 6.95
CA LEU A 108 -5.64 2.47 7.46
C LEU A 108 -4.50 2.67 6.47
N MET A 109 -4.01 1.60 5.83
CA MET A 109 -2.97 1.69 4.79
C MET A 109 -3.37 2.64 3.64
N ALA A 110 -4.59 2.51 3.11
CA ALA A 110 -5.09 3.39 2.06
C ALA A 110 -5.16 4.85 2.51
N TRP A 111 -5.52 5.11 3.78
CA TRP A 111 -5.50 6.45 4.37
C TRP A 111 -4.09 7.02 4.54
N LEU A 112 -3.11 6.21 4.94
CA LEU A 112 -1.70 6.61 5.02
C LEU A 112 -1.14 6.96 3.63
N LEU A 113 -1.42 6.11 2.64
CA LEU A 113 -1.06 6.36 1.23
C LEU A 113 -1.72 7.64 0.70
N PHE A 114 -3.00 7.87 1.00
CA PHE A 114 -3.65 9.13 0.66
C PHE A 114 -2.92 10.31 1.31
N ALA A 115 -2.57 10.24 2.59
CA ALA A 115 -1.85 11.31 3.28
C ALA A 115 -0.47 11.58 2.66
N ALA A 116 0.22 10.55 2.18
CA ALA A 116 1.53 10.66 1.52
C ALA A 116 1.42 11.26 0.11
N LEU A 117 0.52 10.71 -0.71
CA LEU A 117 0.41 11.02 -2.14
C LEU A 117 -0.38 12.31 -2.42
N SER A 118 -1.38 12.63 -1.59
CA SER A 118 -2.24 13.82 -1.80
C SER A 118 -1.51 15.17 -1.67
N LYS A 119 -0.28 15.18 -1.15
CA LYS A 119 0.55 16.38 -1.04
C LYS A 119 1.00 16.93 -2.39
N GLY A 120 1.04 16.09 -3.42
CA GLY A 120 1.46 16.49 -4.78
C GLY A 120 0.43 16.18 -5.86
N TYR A 121 -0.75 15.65 -5.49
CA TYR A 121 -1.74 15.14 -6.43
C TYR A 121 -3.14 15.25 -5.83
N ALA A 122 -4.07 15.98 -6.45
CA ALA A 122 -5.37 16.30 -5.85
C ALA A 122 -6.59 15.84 -6.69
N SER A 123 -6.33 15.15 -7.80
CA SER A 123 -7.33 14.68 -8.75
C SER A 123 -7.88 13.30 -8.38
N ARG A 124 -9.10 12.98 -8.86
CA ARG A 124 -9.82 11.71 -8.53
C ARG A 124 -9.07 10.44 -8.94
N ASP A 125 -8.22 10.49 -9.95
CA ASP A 125 -7.35 9.38 -10.36
C ASP A 125 -6.25 9.06 -9.33
N LEU A 126 -6.03 9.91 -8.32
CA LEU A 126 -5.25 9.55 -7.12
C LEU A 126 -5.79 8.29 -6.44
N TYR A 127 -7.11 8.08 -6.43
CA TYR A 127 -7.71 6.91 -5.80
C TYR A 127 -7.29 5.60 -6.49
N LEU A 128 -7.10 5.62 -7.81
CA LEU A 128 -6.56 4.47 -8.53
C LEU A 128 -5.11 4.18 -8.10
N LEU A 129 -4.27 5.21 -8.01
CA LEU A 129 -2.90 5.04 -7.54
C LEU A 129 -2.84 4.49 -6.10
N ILE A 130 -3.69 5.00 -5.20
CA ILE A 130 -3.81 4.49 -3.83
C ILE A 130 -4.21 3.03 -3.84
N PHE A 131 -5.18 2.64 -4.67
CA PHE A 131 -5.60 1.25 -4.80
C PHE A 131 -4.43 0.37 -5.22
N LEU A 132 -3.72 0.75 -6.29
CA LEU A 132 -2.59 -0.02 -6.82
C LEU A 132 -1.46 -0.15 -5.79
N CYS A 133 -1.12 0.93 -5.08
CA CYS A 133 -0.12 0.88 -4.01
C CYS A 133 -0.57 0.03 -2.83
N THR A 134 -1.84 0.13 -2.43
CA THR A 134 -2.39 -0.64 -1.29
C THR A 134 -2.43 -2.14 -1.62
N ALA A 135 -2.86 -2.51 -2.83
CA ALA A 135 -2.85 -3.89 -3.29
C ALA A 135 -1.42 -4.45 -3.39
N ALA A 136 -0.48 -3.66 -3.91
CA ALA A 136 0.92 -4.05 -3.97
C ALA A 136 1.52 -4.24 -2.56
N LEU A 137 1.25 -3.34 -1.62
CA LEU A 137 1.65 -3.53 -0.21
C LEU A 137 0.95 -4.74 0.44
N GLY A 138 -0.28 -5.05 0.00
CA GLY A 138 -0.99 -6.27 0.36
C GLY A 138 -0.27 -7.56 -0.04
N VAL A 139 0.39 -7.54 -1.21
CA VAL A 139 1.23 -8.65 -1.66
C VAL A 139 2.55 -8.69 -0.89
N VAL A 140 3.12 -7.52 -0.53
CA VAL A 140 4.33 -7.47 0.31
C VAL A 140 4.10 -8.12 1.67
N ASP A 141 3.01 -7.77 2.36
CA ASP A 141 2.63 -8.37 3.65
C ASP A 141 2.52 -9.89 3.53
N GLU A 142 1.87 -10.40 2.47
CA GLU A 142 1.80 -11.84 2.26
C GLU A 142 3.18 -12.47 2.05
N LEU A 143 4.07 -11.85 1.28
CA LEU A 143 5.45 -12.33 1.13
C LEU A 143 6.20 -12.33 2.47
N GLU A 144 6.02 -11.31 3.31
CA GLU A 144 6.57 -11.29 4.67
C GLU A 144 5.98 -12.40 5.53
N GLN A 145 4.68 -12.65 5.44
CA GLN A 145 4.00 -13.75 6.12
C GLN A 145 4.52 -15.12 5.68
N GLY A 146 4.84 -15.28 4.39
CA GLY A 146 5.46 -16.50 3.88
C GLY A 146 6.86 -16.76 4.44
N ILE A 147 7.59 -15.71 4.80
CA ILE A 147 8.90 -15.80 5.47
C ILE A 147 8.73 -15.98 6.99
N HIS A 148 7.65 -15.44 7.56
CA HIS A 148 7.43 -15.41 8.99
C HIS A 148 7.09 -16.81 9.55
N PRO A 149 7.79 -17.29 10.60
CA PRO A 149 7.72 -18.70 11.02
C PRO A 149 6.34 -19.15 11.53
N ALA A 150 5.52 -18.23 12.02
CA ALA A 150 4.19 -18.48 12.56
C ALA A 150 3.03 -18.10 11.61
N ARG A 151 3.33 -17.82 10.34
CA ARG A 151 2.35 -17.42 9.32
C ARG A 151 2.52 -18.26 8.06
N PHE A 152 1.57 -18.12 7.16
CA PHE A 152 1.52 -18.84 5.89
C PHE A 152 1.12 -17.87 4.79
N TYR A 153 1.80 -17.95 3.66
CA TYR A 153 1.48 -17.22 2.45
C TYR A 153 0.13 -17.67 1.87
N GLY A 154 -0.76 -16.72 1.56
CA GLY A 154 -2.12 -17.04 1.10
C GLY A 154 -2.67 -16.11 0.02
N TRP A 155 -3.19 -16.67 -1.07
CA TRP A 155 -3.86 -15.87 -2.12
C TRP A 155 -5.16 -15.21 -1.61
N SER A 156 -5.85 -15.86 -0.68
CA SER A 156 -7.06 -15.30 -0.05
C SER A 156 -6.74 -13.98 0.64
N ASP A 157 -5.60 -13.92 1.31
CA ASP A 157 -5.21 -12.80 2.15
C ASP A 157 -4.78 -11.63 1.26
N MET A 158 -4.09 -11.88 0.12
CA MET A 158 -3.87 -10.84 -0.91
C MET A 158 -5.17 -10.20 -1.41
N ILE A 159 -6.22 -11.01 -1.61
CA ILE A 159 -7.52 -10.52 -2.05
C ILE A 159 -8.18 -9.70 -0.93
N VAL A 160 -8.17 -10.20 0.30
CA VAL A 160 -8.70 -9.49 1.47
C VAL A 160 -8.00 -8.15 1.65
N ASN A 161 -6.68 -8.12 1.59
CA ASN A 161 -5.84 -6.92 1.71
C ASN A 161 -6.21 -5.90 0.61
N SER A 162 -6.30 -6.34 -0.64
CA SER A 162 -6.66 -5.49 -1.78
C SER A 162 -8.10 -4.95 -1.68
N ALA A 163 -9.06 -5.82 -1.35
CA ALA A 163 -10.46 -5.44 -1.19
C ALA A 163 -10.68 -4.47 -0.02
N SER A 164 -9.93 -4.65 1.06
CA SER A 164 -9.92 -3.73 2.21
C SER A 164 -9.35 -2.36 1.84
N GLY A 165 -8.38 -2.31 0.91
CA GLY A 165 -7.94 -1.06 0.30
C GLY A 165 -9.06 -0.30 -0.44
N LEU A 166 -9.99 -1.00 -1.10
CA LEU A 166 -11.17 -0.38 -1.73
C LEU A 166 -12.12 0.22 -0.68
N ILE A 167 -12.31 -0.42 0.47
CA ILE A 167 -13.05 0.16 1.61
C ILE A 167 -12.38 1.48 2.04
N GLY A 168 -11.05 1.49 2.14
CA GLY A 168 -10.27 2.70 2.39
C GLY A 168 -10.53 3.81 1.38
N ILE A 169 -10.62 3.48 0.09
CA ILE A 169 -10.93 4.45 -0.96
C ILE A 169 -12.35 4.99 -0.85
N PHE A 170 -13.36 4.14 -0.64
CA PHE A 170 -14.75 4.60 -0.49
C PHE A 170 -14.92 5.49 0.74
N THR A 171 -14.24 5.18 1.85
CA THR A 171 -14.23 6.08 3.02
C THR A 171 -13.54 7.42 2.70
N LEU A 172 -12.42 7.42 1.97
CA LEU A 172 -11.81 8.68 1.51
C LEU A 172 -12.75 9.48 0.60
N MET A 173 -13.44 8.84 -0.35
CA MET A 173 -14.39 9.49 -1.26
C MET A 173 -15.56 10.15 -0.53
N GLY A 174 -16.02 9.58 0.59
CA GLY A 174 -17.10 10.18 1.37
C GLY A 174 -16.69 11.35 2.27
N ILE A 175 -15.39 11.51 2.56
CA ILE A 175 -14.86 12.61 3.39
C ILE A 175 -14.16 13.69 2.56
N LYS A 176 -13.48 13.33 1.48
CA LYS A 176 -12.61 14.23 0.71
C LYS A 176 -13.26 14.65 -0.59
N GLN A 177 -13.20 15.95 -0.85
CA GLN A 177 -13.49 16.50 -2.17
C GLN A 177 -12.18 16.55 -2.96
N THR A 178 -12.13 15.81 -4.07
CA THR A 178 -11.01 15.81 -5.02
C THR A 178 -11.44 16.45 -6.33
N GLN A 179 -10.47 17.06 -7.02
CA GLN A 179 -10.68 17.65 -8.34
C GLN A 179 -11.06 16.56 -9.36
N LYS A 180 -11.73 16.95 -10.45
CA LYS A 180 -12.06 16.02 -11.53
C LYS A 180 -10.77 15.37 -12.05
N ALA A 181 -10.83 14.07 -12.36
CA ALA A 181 -9.70 13.38 -12.97
C ALA A 181 -9.38 14.02 -14.32
N ASP A 182 -8.11 14.29 -14.58
CA ASP A 182 -7.63 14.83 -15.86
C ASP A 182 -7.05 13.73 -16.77
N TRP A 183 -6.77 12.54 -16.20
CA TRP A 183 -6.22 11.37 -16.89
C TRP A 183 -4.94 11.66 -17.69
N GLN A 184 -4.27 12.77 -17.40
CA GLN A 184 -3.09 13.19 -18.13
C GLN A 184 -1.91 12.23 -17.84
N TRP A 185 -1.91 11.57 -16.67
CA TRP A 185 -0.94 10.52 -16.33
C TRP A 185 -0.92 9.39 -17.38
N ALA A 186 -2.08 8.95 -17.87
CA ALA A 186 -2.17 7.85 -18.83
C ALA A 186 -1.57 8.23 -20.19
N LYS A 187 -1.71 9.49 -20.59
CA LYS A 187 -1.07 10.02 -21.81
C LYS A 187 0.45 10.11 -21.64
N MET A 188 0.92 10.50 -20.45
CA MET A 188 2.36 10.63 -20.19
C MET A 188 3.07 9.29 -20.02
N LEU A 189 2.40 8.27 -19.46
CA LEU A 189 2.95 6.92 -19.41
C LEU A 189 3.31 6.39 -20.81
N LYS A 190 2.55 6.77 -21.84
CA LYS A 190 2.86 6.43 -23.25
C LYS A 190 4.11 7.12 -23.77
N LYS A 191 4.45 8.30 -23.27
CA LYS A 191 5.69 9.03 -23.63
C LYS A 191 6.90 8.49 -22.87
N SER A 192 6.71 8.07 -21.62
CA SER A 192 7.76 7.49 -20.77
C SER A 192 7.87 5.97 -20.95
N ILE A 193 8.20 5.52 -22.16
CA ILE A 193 8.15 4.08 -22.52
C ILE A 193 9.03 3.23 -21.59
N ALA A 194 10.27 3.64 -21.32
CA ALA A 194 11.20 2.82 -20.52
C ALA A 194 10.77 2.68 -19.04
N PRO A 195 10.46 3.75 -18.27
CA PRO A 195 9.96 3.60 -16.90
C PRO A 195 8.62 2.85 -16.83
N THR A 196 7.71 3.10 -17.77
CA THR A 196 6.44 2.38 -17.86
C THR A 196 6.66 0.90 -18.15
N GLY A 197 7.55 0.58 -19.10
CA GLY A 197 7.94 -0.78 -19.43
C GLY A 197 8.55 -1.51 -18.24
N LEU A 198 9.38 -0.84 -17.45
CA LEU A 198 9.93 -1.41 -16.22
C LEU A 198 8.82 -1.72 -15.19
N VAL A 199 7.85 -0.81 -14.99
CA VAL A 199 6.71 -1.08 -14.09
C VAL A 199 5.89 -2.29 -14.57
N VAL A 200 5.61 -2.39 -15.87
CA VAL A 200 4.87 -3.52 -16.45
C VAL A 200 5.66 -4.83 -16.31
N ALA A 201 6.97 -4.81 -16.61
CA ALA A 201 7.84 -5.98 -16.47
C ALA A 201 7.97 -6.43 -15.00
N GLY A 202 8.05 -5.47 -14.07
CA GLY A 202 8.02 -5.73 -12.63
C GLY A 202 6.71 -6.35 -12.17
N LEU A 203 5.57 -5.83 -12.65
CA LEU A 203 4.27 -6.39 -12.29
C LEU A 203 4.10 -7.82 -12.83
N ALA A 204 4.45 -8.03 -14.10
CA ALA A 204 4.39 -9.35 -14.72
C ALA A 204 5.29 -10.36 -13.99
N GLY A 205 6.52 -9.97 -13.69
CA GLY A 205 7.44 -10.81 -12.92
C GLY A 205 6.93 -11.07 -11.50
N ALA A 206 6.37 -10.07 -10.81
CA ALA A 206 5.78 -10.22 -9.49
C ALA A 206 4.62 -11.23 -9.49
N VAL A 207 3.74 -11.19 -10.49
CA VAL A 207 2.65 -12.18 -10.64
C VAL A 207 3.20 -13.60 -10.81
N ILE A 208 4.15 -13.81 -11.73
CA ILE A 208 4.74 -15.13 -11.98
C ILE A 208 5.51 -15.61 -10.75
N MET A 209 6.20 -14.71 -10.05
CA MET A 209 6.88 -14.94 -8.78
C MET A 209 5.91 -15.41 -7.72
N CYS A 210 4.82 -14.67 -7.49
CA CYS A 210 3.80 -15.01 -6.50
C CYS A 210 3.17 -16.39 -6.76
N VAL A 211 2.91 -16.72 -8.03
CA VAL A 211 2.40 -18.05 -8.43
C VAL A 211 3.44 -19.14 -8.18
N SER A 212 4.71 -18.88 -8.49
CA SER A 212 5.80 -19.85 -8.28
C SER A 212 6.07 -20.12 -6.80
N LEU A 213 5.87 -19.12 -5.93
CA LEU A 213 6.05 -19.25 -4.49
C LEU A 213 5.07 -20.22 -3.84
N PHE A 214 3.86 -20.42 -4.38
CA PHE A 214 2.97 -21.49 -3.91
C PHE A 214 3.57 -22.89 -4.09
N ARG A 215 4.40 -23.09 -5.13
CA ARG A 215 5.11 -24.36 -5.32
C ARG A 215 6.25 -24.51 -4.31
N VAL A 216 6.98 -23.42 -4.06
CA VAL A 216 8.05 -23.38 -3.03
C VAL A 216 7.45 -23.69 -1.66
N GLN A 217 6.36 -23.04 -1.30
CA GLN A 217 5.59 -23.30 -0.08
C GLN A 217 5.17 -24.76 0.03
N ALA A 218 4.56 -25.32 -1.03
CA ALA A 218 4.07 -26.70 -1.01
C ALA A 218 5.18 -27.75 -0.89
N GLN A 219 6.37 -27.47 -1.42
CA GLN A 219 7.51 -28.41 -1.39
C GLN A 219 8.47 -28.14 -0.23
N GLY A 220 8.37 -27.00 0.45
CA GLY A 220 9.21 -26.61 1.57
C GLY A 220 10.67 -26.31 1.20
N VAL A 221 11.01 -26.26 -0.08
CA VAL A 221 12.37 -25.99 -0.59
C VAL A 221 12.33 -24.97 -1.72
N PHE A 222 13.28 -24.02 -1.70
CA PHE A 222 13.37 -22.96 -2.71
C PHE A 222 14.11 -23.44 -3.96
N TRP A 223 15.36 -23.85 -3.79
CA TRP A 223 16.21 -24.29 -4.90
C TRP A 223 15.76 -25.65 -5.41
N GLY A 224 15.64 -25.77 -6.74
CA GLY A 224 15.07 -26.94 -7.42
C GLY A 224 13.58 -26.80 -7.73
N VAL A 225 12.87 -25.86 -7.09
CA VAL A 225 11.43 -25.66 -7.28
C VAL A 225 11.13 -24.29 -7.90
N TYR A 226 11.76 -23.24 -7.38
CA TYR A 226 11.62 -21.91 -7.92
C TYR A 226 12.35 -21.81 -9.29
N PRO A 227 11.72 -21.31 -10.36
CA PRO A 227 12.35 -21.27 -11.67
C PRO A 227 13.61 -20.39 -11.68
N GLN A 228 14.75 -20.95 -12.12
CA GLN A 228 16.03 -20.22 -12.14
C GLN A 228 16.00 -18.98 -13.04
N TRP A 229 15.34 -19.06 -14.20
CA TRP A 229 15.20 -17.91 -15.09
C TRP A 229 14.45 -16.75 -14.43
N LEU A 230 13.46 -17.07 -13.57
CA LEU A 230 12.68 -16.08 -12.83
C LEU A 230 13.51 -15.47 -11.71
N PHE A 231 14.39 -16.24 -11.07
CA PHE A 231 15.36 -15.69 -10.13
C PHE A 231 16.31 -14.68 -10.79
N TYR A 232 16.80 -14.96 -12.01
CA TYR A 232 17.59 -13.98 -12.78
C TYR A 232 16.77 -12.76 -13.21
N TRP A 233 15.50 -12.95 -13.56
CA TRP A 233 14.57 -11.83 -13.80
C TRP A 233 14.46 -10.94 -12.56
N ASN A 234 14.36 -11.53 -11.37
CA ASN A 234 14.29 -10.80 -10.11
C ASN A 234 15.53 -9.93 -9.89
N MET A 235 16.73 -10.47 -10.13
CA MET A 235 17.98 -9.70 -10.07
C MET A 235 17.99 -8.54 -11.05
N LEU A 236 17.67 -8.83 -12.32
CA LEU A 236 17.69 -7.83 -13.38
C LEU A 236 16.71 -6.69 -13.07
N TYR A 237 15.51 -7.03 -12.61
CA TYR A 237 14.51 -6.05 -12.21
C TYR A 237 15.03 -5.14 -11.09
N LEU A 238 15.65 -5.70 -10.04
CA LEU A 238 16.20 -4.91 -8.94
C LEU A 238 17.29 -3.94 -9.40
N LEU A 239 18.19 -4.39 -10.28
CA LEU A 239 19.23 -3.53 -10.83
C LEU A 239 18.62 -2.35 -11.60
N LEU A 240 17.65 -2.63 -12.48
CA LEU A 240 16.97 -1.60 -13.28
C LEU A 240 16.13 -0.66 -12.40
N ALA A 241 15.43 -1.18 -11.39
CA ALA A 241 14.66 -0.39 -10.44
C ALA A 241 15.55 0.52 -9.61
N ALA A 242 16.71 0.03 -9.14
CA ALA A 242 17.69 0.84 -8.42
C ALA A 242 18.23 1.97 -9.31
N MET A 243 18.58 1.66 -10.57
CA MET A 243 19.02 2.69 -11.54
C MET A 243 17.94 3.76 -11.74
N LEU A 244 16.67 3.37 -11.93
CA LEU A 244 15.54 4.29 -12.09
C LEU A 244 15.31 5.14 -10.83
N ILE A 245 15.42 4.56 -9.64
CA ILE A 245 15.23 5.30 -8.38
C ILE A 245 16.35 6.33 -8.19
N ILE A 246 17.59 5.97 -8.52
CA ILE A 246 18.74 6.88 -8.42
C ILE A 246 18.64 7.99 -9.47
N SER A 247 18.37 7.65 -10.73
CA SER A 247 18.24 8.63 -11.82
C SER A 247 17.05 9.56 -11.60
N GLY A 248 15.90 9.02 -11.22
CA GLY A 248 14.70 9.80 -10.90
C GLY A 248 14.92 10.76 -9.73
N ARG A 249 15.67 10.35 -8.69
CA ARG A 249 16.05 11.25 -7.60
C ARG A 249 16.98 12.37 -8.07
N TYR A 250 17.94 12.05 -8.92
CA TYR A 250 18.86 13.03 -9.48
C TYR A 250 18.11 14.08 -10.33
N GLU A 251 17.21 13.64 -11.22
CA GLU A 251 16.38 14.54 -12.02
C GLU A 251 15.50 15.45 -11.16
N ILE A 252 14.85 14.89 -10.13
CA ILE A 252 14.04 15.67 -9.17
C ILE A 252 14.90 16.72 -8.45
N GLN A 253 16.12 16.37 -8.04
CA GLN A 253 17.04 17.30 -7.37
C GLN A 253 17.51 18.43 -8.30
N VAL A 254 17.87 18.10 -9.54
CA VAL A 254 18.29 19.09 -10.56
C VAL A 254 17.14 20.04 -10.86
N HIS A 255 15.92 19.52 -11.05
CA HIS A 255 14.74 20.32 -11.32
C HIS A 255 14.37 21.23 -10.14
N ASN A 256 14.40 20.72 -8.91
CA ASN A 256 14.22 21.54 -7.70
C ASN A 256 15.22 22.70 -7.65
N ARG A 257 16.48 22.46 -8.03
CA ARG A 257 17.53 23.49 -8.04
C ARG A 257 17.25 24.57 -9.09
N GLN A 258 16.82 24.18 -10.28
CA GLN A 258 16.44 25.12 -11.34
C GLN A 258 15.19 25.93 -10.98
N GLN A 259 14.19 25.34 -10.32
CA GLN A 259 13.00 26.05 -9.85
C GLN A 259 13.31 27.13 -8.81
N VAL A 260 14.18 26.83 -7.85
CA VAL A 260 14.64 27.83 -6.86
C VAL A 260 15.35 28.99 -7.55
N LEU A 261 16.07 28.73 -8.65
CA LEU A 261 16.75 29.76 -9.44
C LEU A 261 15.79 30.57 -10.33
N GLN A 262 14.73 29.94 -10.84
CA GLN A 262 13.78 30.56 -11.80
C GLN A 262 12.50 31.10 -11.15
N ASN A 263 12.32 30.93 -9.83
CA ASN A 263 11.13 31.32 -9.09
C ASN A 263 9.82 30.70 -9.62
N GLU A 264 9.92 29.56 -10.31
CA GLU A 264 8.78 28.81 -10.82
C GLU A 264 8.25 27.84 -9.75
N SER A 265 6.94 27.87 -9.51
CA SER A 265 6.32 27.17 -8.38
C SER A 265 5.83 25.75 -8.66
N ALA A 266 5.99 25.23 -9.87
CA ALA A 266 5.38 23.96 -10.27
C ALA A 266 6.35 23.04 -11.03
N PHE A 267 6.47 21.78 -10.58
CA PHE A 267 7.19 20.73 -11.32
C PHE A 267 6.59 20.59 -12.72
N SER A 268 7.42 20.24 -13.72
CA SER A 268 6.90 19.78 -14.99
C SER A 268 5.92 18.62 -14.75
N TYR A 269 4.83 18.60 -15.50
CA TYR A 269 3.78 17.58 -15.36
C TYR A 269 4.37 16.15 -15.47
N GLU A 270 5.37 15.96 -16.33
CA GLU A 270 6.09 14.70 -16.52
C GLU A 270 6.88 14.26 -15.27
N ALA A 271 7.61 15.17 -14.63
CA ALA A 271 8.35 14.88 -13.41
C ALA A 271 7.43 14.48 -12.25
N ASN A 272 6.24 15.09 -12.17
CA ASN A 272 5.22 14.69 -11.18
C ASN A 272 4.68 13.27 -11.44
N ILE A 273 4.45 12.88 -12.69
CA ILE A 273 3.98 11.53 -13.01
C ILE A 273 5.03 10.48 -12.66
N ILE A 274 6.30 10.68 -13.01
CA ILE A 274 7.37 9.74 -12.63
C ILE A 274 7.44 9.63 -11.10
N ARG A 275 7.41 10.78 -10.40
CA ARG A 275 7.49 10.82 -8.93
C ARG A 275 6.32 10.12 -8.22
N LEU A 276 5.11 10.19 -8.79
CA LEU A 276 3.89 9.72 -8.14
C LEU A 276 3.47 8.33 -8.60
N TRP A 277 3.52 8.04 -9.89
CA TRP A 277 3.00 6.80 -10.47
C TRP A 277 4.07 5.75 -10.68
N ILE A 278 5.29 6.14 -11.05
CA ILE A 278 6.37 5.19 -11.33
C ILE A 278 7.12 4.85 -10.05
N LEU A 279 7.72 5.84 -9.38
CA LEU A 279 8.64 5.59 -8.27
C LEU A 279 8.01 4.79 -7.10
N PRO A 280 6.80 5.11 -6.59
CA PRO A 280 6.23 4.37 -5.48
C PRO A 280 5.96 2.90 -5.82
N LEU A 281 5.39 2.63 -7.00
CA LEU A 281 5.14 1.26 -7.45
C LEU A 281 6.45 0.50 -7.67
N SER A 282 7.46 1.12 -8.27
CA SER A 282 8.79 0.51 -8.43
C SER A 282 9.46 0.19 -7.10
N VAL A 283 9.35 1.05 -6.09
CA VAL A 283 9.90 0.81 -4.75
C VAL A 283 9.19 -0.34 -4.05
N ILE A 284 7.85 -0.35 -4.08
CA ILE A 284 7.06 -1.42 -3.46
C ILE A 284 7.38 -2.77 -4.13
N MET A 285 7.41 -2.81 -5.46
CA MET A 285 7.80 -4.03 -6.19
C MET A 285 9.23 -4.43 -5.85
N ALA A 286 10.20 -3.51 -5.92
CA ALA A 286 11.58 -3.83 -5.55
C ALA A 286 11.68 -4.47 -4.16
N TYR A 287 10.85 -4.06 -3.20
CA TYR A 287 10.79 -4.73 -1.91
C TYR A 287 10.31 -6.20 -1.99
N MET A 288 9.24 -6.49 -2.75
CA MET A 288 8.80 -7.87 -3.02
C MET A 288 9.94 -8.74 -3.57
N TYR A 289 10.65 -8.22 -4.57
CA TYR A 289 11.77 -8.91 -5.20
C TYR A 289 12.91 -9.16 -4.21
N VAL A 290 13.24 -8.19 -3.37
CA VAL A 290 14.22 -8.34 -2.28
C VAL A 290 13.83 -9.46 -1.31
N LEU A 291 12.55 -9.56 -0.92
CA LEU A 291 12.07 -10.61 -0.01
C LEU A 291 12.27 -12.02 -0.58
N VAL A 292 12.00 -12.21 -1.87
CA VAL A 292 12.20 -13.51 -2.54
C VAL A 292 13.69 -13.86 -2.63
N ILE A 293 14.53 -12.88 -2.91
CA ILE A 293 15.98 -13.06 -2.97
C ILE A 293 16.53 -13.40 -1.59
N TYR A 294 16.07 -12.68 -0.57
CA TYR A 294 16.41 -12.97 0.81
C TYR A 294 16.04 -14.41 1.16
N THR A 295 14.83 -14.86 0.84
CA THR A 295 14.40 -16.26 1.03
C THR A 295 15.37 -17.24 0.36
N ALA A 296 15.74 -16.98 -0.90
CA ALA A 296 16.62 -17.85 -1.67
C ALA A 296 18.05 -17.95 -1.09
N VAL A 297 18.61 -16.81 -0.65
CA VAL A 297 20.01 -16.71 -0.18
C VAL A 297 20.14 -17.14 1.28
N SER A 298 19.20 -16.75 2.13
CA SER A 298 19.23 -17.10 3.56
C SER A 298 18.85 -18.55 3.83
N GLY A 299 18.12 -19.19 2.91
CA GLY A 299 17.55 -20.52 3.12
C GLY A 299 16.43 -20.55 4.16
N VAL A 300 15.88 -19.38 4.55
CA VAL A 300 14.72 -19.32 5.44
C VAL A 300 13.54 -20.04 4.76
N PRO A 301 12.83 -20.93 5.47
CA PRO A 301 11.68 -21.63 4.91
C PRO A 301 10.60 -20.63 4.47
N PHE A 302 10.07 -20.82 3.27
CA PHE A 302 8.89 -20.11 2.79
C PHE A 302 7.66 -20.98 2.99
N ARG A 303 6.66 -20.50 3.72
CA ARG A 303 5.52 -21.28 4.22
C ARG A 303 4.19 -20.66 3.85
#